data_AF-A7S1C3-F1
#
_entry.id   AF-A7S1C3-F1
#
_cell.length_a   1.000
_cell.length_b   1.000
_cell.length_c   1.000
_cell.angle_alpha   90.00
_cell.angle_beta   90.00
_cell.angle_gamma   90.00
#
_symmetry.space_group_name_H-M   'P 1'
#
loop_
_entity.id
_entity.type
_entity.pdbx_description
1 polymer ?
#
loop_
_entity_poly.entity_id
_entity_poly.type
_entity_poly.pdbx_seq_one_letter_code
_entity_poly.pdbx_strand_id
1 'polypeptide(L)'
;MAVYRVDSGRSWGVCCCATIANGLVHSVVLSFGVILPVLIKEFGISKEQTALVGALAYGVGCFTGLLAARLCDRFGLQRTHIFGTLTCAVALLSSSWATSNAILYFTYSVLFGLGMSSVFMPCFLAVAKYFRRHRCSAVGMVTAGPAAGVLVMGPSLQALVNAVGWRHAYRILSVVFVLSCALSWPFREEAPDNETHDAMVHDKEGKNREQPANRKCRPDFTVCRIPAFTIGLFSMCFAGIGHFSPPIHLVRISMTSTKTFKLSVVR
;
A
#
# COMPACT_ATOMS: atom_id res chain seq x y z
N MET A 1 -4.52 8.38 -33.56
CA MET A 1 -3.75 8.60 -32.32
C MET A 1 -4.46 9.72 -31.58
N ALA A 2 -5.01 9.44 -30.40
CA ALA A 2 -5.90 10.37 -29.70
C ALA A 2 -5.10 11.32 -28.81
N VAL A 3 -5.26 12.62 -29.04
CA VAL A 3 -4.67 13.70 -28.22
C VAL A 3 -5.15 13.54 -26.77
N TYR A 4 -4.22 13.37 -25.83
CA TYR A 4 -4.54 13.19 -24.41
C TYR A 4 -4.89 14.54 -23.76
N ARG A 5 -6.18 14.77 -23.45
CA ARG A 5 -6.61 15.95 -22.67
C ARG A 5 -6.50 15.68 -21.17
N VAL A 6 -5.68 16.47 -20.49
CA VAL A 6 -5.62 16.57 -19.03
C VAL A 6 -7.01 16.92 -18.48
N ASP A 7 -7.42 16.29 -17.37
CA ASP A 7 -8.75 16.44 -16.75
C ASP A 7 -9.94 15.94 -17.63
N SER A 8 -9.74 14.92 -18.48
CA SER A 8 -10.80 14.30 -19.29
C SER A 8 -11.55 13.16 -18.56
N GLY A 9 -12.69 12.70 -19.10
CA GLY A 9 -13.43 11.55 -18.57
C GLY A 9 -12.61 10.26 -18.47
N ARG A 10 -11.62 10.09 -19.36
CA ARG A 10 -10.64 8.98 -19.29
C ARG A 10 -9.73 9.08 -18.05
N SER A 11 -9.34 10.28 -17.63
CA SER A 11 -8.53 10.53 -16.44
C SER A 11 -9.26 10.10 -15.16
N TRP A 12 -10.58 10.32 -15.09
CA TRP A 12 -11.43 9.81 -14.01
C TRP A 12 -11.51 8.28 -13.99
N GLY A 13 -11.58 7.63 -15.16
CA GLY A 13 -11.48 6.17 -15.25
C GLY A 13 -10.16 5.62 -14.68
N VAL A 14 -9.03 6.27 -14.99
CA VAL A 14 -7.71 5.91 -14.43
C VAL A 14 -7.70 6.13 -12.91
N CYS A 15 -8.28 7.22 -12.42
CA CYS A 15 -8.40 7.52 -10.99
C CYS A 15 -9.19 6.43 -10.25
N CYS A 16 -10.32 5.99 -10.80
CA CYS A 16 -11.11 4.90 -10.22
C CYS A 16 -10.31 3.60 -10.16
N CYS A 17 -9.60 3.24 -11.24
CA CYS A 17 -8.75 2.04 -11.26
C CYS A 17 -7.62 2.11 -10.21
N ALA A 18 -6.95 3.26 -10.11
CA ALA A 18 -5.94 3.53 -9.08
C ALA A 18 -6.51 3.45 -7.67
N THR A 19 -7.72 3.98 -7.46
CA THR A 19 -8.40 3.94 -6.17
C THR A 19 -8.73 2.51 -5.76
N ILE A 20 -9.23 1.69 -6.69
CA ILE A 20 -9.55 0.28 -6.44
C ILE A 20 -8.27 -0.52 -6.17
N ALA A 21 -7.23 -0.34 -6.99
CA ALA A 21 -5.97 -1.06 -6.82
C ALA A 21 -5.26 -0.70 -5.50
N ASN A 22 -5.16 0.60 -5.19
CA ASN A 22 -4.61 1.10 -3.94
C ASN A 22 -5.45 0.65 -2.73
N GLY A 23 -6.77 0.68 -2.87
CA GLY A 23 -7.71 0.17 -1.88
C GLY A 23 -7.45 -1.29 -1.59
N LEU A 24 -7.53 -2.15 -2.61
CA LEU A 24 -7.36 -3.60 -2.48
C LEU A 24 -6.07 -3.98 -1.74
N VAL A 25 -4.93 -3.39 -2.10
CA VAL A 25 -3.64 -3.75 -1.49
C VAL A 25 -3.55 -3.33 -0.02
N HIS A 26 -4.03 -2.13 0.33
CA HIS A 26 -4.02 -1.65 1.70
C HIS A 26 -5.06 -2.38 2.56
N SER A 27 -6.22 -2.68 1.99
CA SER A 27 -7.30 -3.34 2.73
C SER A 27 -6.92 -4.73 3.20
N VAL A 28 -6.11 -5.46 2.43
CA VAL A 28 -5.63 -6.79 2.85
C VAL A 28 -4.70 -6.70 4.06
N VAL A 29 -3.77 -5.73 4.09
CA VAL A 29 -2.85 -5.58 5.24
C VAL A 29 -3.57 -5.02 6.46
N LEU A 30 -4.48 -4.06 6.28
CA LEU A 30 -5.27 -3.53 7.39
C LEU A 30 -6.26 -4.58 7.95
N SER A 31 -6.74 -5.51 7.11
CA SER A 31 -7.62 -6.61 7.54
C SER A 31 -6.86 -7.79 8.18
N PHE A 32 -5.53 -7.72 8.33
CA PHE A 32 -4.75 -8.77 8.99
C PHE A 32 -5.22 -9.05 10.43
N GLY A 33 -5.76 -8.04 11.11
CA GLY A 33 -6.34 -8.17 12.45
C GLY A 33 -7.46 -9.22 12.55
N VAL A 34 -8.17 -9.49 11.46
CA VAL A 34 -9.22 -10.52 11.36
C VAL A 34 -8.62 -11.94 11.39
N ILE A 35 -7.47 -12.12 10.75
CA ILE A 35 -6.77 -13.42 10.63
C ILE A 35 -5.89 -13.70 11.86
N LEU A 36 -5.45 -12.63 12.55
CA LEU A 36 -4.61 -12.70 13.75
C LEU A 36 -5.04 -13.79 14.78
N PRO A 37 -6.29 -13.85 15.27
CA PRO A 37 -6.68 -14.85 16.26
C PRO A 37 -6.60 -16.30 15.73
N VAL A 38 -6.83 -16.48 14.43
CA VAL A 38 -6.74 -17.81 13.78
C VAL A 38 -5.27 -18.26 13.69
N LEU A 39 -4.37 -17.35 13.33
CA LEU A 39 -2.92 -17.63 13.29
C LEU A 39 -2.35 -17.94 14.68
N ILE A 40 -2.78 -17.23 15.71
CA ILE A 40 -2.37 -17.48 17.10
C ILE A 40 -2.74 -18.91 17.52
N LYS A 41 -3.97 -19.34 17.20
CA LYS A 41 -4.46 -20.69 17.54
C LYS A 41 -3.70 -21.78 16.77
N GLU A 42 -3.36 -21.53 15.51
CA GLU A 42 -2.64 -22.48 14.65
C GLU A 42 -1.17 -22.66 15.08
N PHE A 43 -0.46 -21.56 15.34
CA PHE A 43 0.97 -21.62 15.65
C PHE A 43 1.26 -21.76 17.16
N GLY A 44 0.28 -21.48 18.03
CA GLY A 44 0.46 -21.54 19.50
C GLY A 44 1.40 -20.47 20.06
N ILE A 45 1.62 -19.38 19.31
CA ILE A 45 2.59 -18.33 19.62
C ILE A 45 1.90 -17.13 20.30
N SER A 46 2.68 -16.31 21.02
CA SER A 46 2.23 -15.04 21.59
C SER A 46 1.50 -14.15 20.55
N LYS A 47 0.48 -13.43 21.05
CA LYS A 47 -0.29 -12.47 20.26
C LYS A 47 0.59 -11.37 19.68
N GLU A 48 1.56 -10.90 20.46
CA GLU A 48 2.48 -9.83 20.10
C GLU A 48 3.35 -10.24 18.91
N GLN A 49 3.91 -11.45 18.94
CA GLN A 49 4.73 -11.97 17.84
C GLN A 49 3.90 -12.17 16.57
N THR A 50 2.67 -12.64 16.66
CA THR A 50 1.82 -12.81 15.46
C THR A 50 1.37 -11.46 14.89
N ALA A 51 1.07 -10.48 15.76
CA ALA A 51 0.69 -9.13 15.34
C ALA A 51 1.84 -8.37 14.66
N LEU A 52 3.08 -8.67 15.05
CA LEU A 52 4.28 -8.10 14.45
C LEU A 52 4.36 -8.39 12.94
N VAL A 53 3.84 -9.52 12.47
CA VAL A 53 3.86 -9.91 11.05
C VAL A 53 3.14 -8.87 10.18
N GLY A 54 1.92 -8.47 10.58
CA GLY A 54 1.14 -7.46 9.88
C GLY A 54 1.73 -6.05 9.99
N ALA A 55 2.22 -5.69 11.18
CA ALA A 55 2.88 -4.40 11.40
C ALA A 55 4.17 -4.27 10.57
N LEU A 56 4.96 -5.34 10.52
CA LEU A 56 6.19 -5.40 9.73
C LEU A 56 5.89 -5.35 8.23
N ALA A 57 4.81 -5.97 7.76
CA ALA A 57 4.38 -5.87 6.36
C ALA A 57 4.15 -4.41 5.94
N TYR A 58 3.41 -3.67 6.77
CA TYR A 58 3.14 -2.26 6.53
C TYR A 58 4.42 -1.42 6.63
N GLY A 59 5.25 -1.67 7.64
CA GLY A 59 6.54 -0.98 7.83
C GLY A 59 7.51 -1.17 6.66
N VAL A 60 7.63 -2.40 6.16
CA VAL A 60 8.43 -2.71 4.97
C VAL A 60 7.85 -2.02 3.73
N GLY A 61 6.52 -1.98 3.59
CA GLY A 61 5.86 -1.20 2.54
C GLY A 61 6.27 0.27 2.54
N CYS A 62 6.26 0.92 3.71
CA CYS A 62 6.73 2.30 3.84
C CYS A 62 8.21 2.45 3.49
N PHE A 63 9.08 1.57 4.01
CA PHE A 63 10.53 1.63 3.77
C PHE A 63 10.89 1.44 2.29
N THR A 64 10.19 0.53 1.62
CA THR A 64 10.45 0.18 0.21
C THR A 64 9.79 1.15 -0.78
N GLY A 65 9.06 2.16 -0.31
CA GLY A 65 8.45 3.21 -1.14
C GLY A 65 9.46 3.94 -2.03
N LEU A 66 10.66 4.26 -1.52
CA LEU A 66 11.71 4.89 -2.32
C LEU A 66 12.19 4.00 -3.46
N LEU A 67 12.28 2.69 -3.21
CA LEU A 67 12.67 1.72 -4.23
C LEU A 67 11.58 1.61 -5.30
N ALA A 68 10.31 1.55 -4.88
CA ALA A 68 9.16 1.52 -5.79
C ALA A 68 9.08 2.76 -6.70
N ALA A 69 9.42 3.96 -6.18
CA ALA A 69 9.50 5.17 -6.99
C ALA A 69 10.56 5.05 -8.10
N ARG A 70 11.75 4.52 -7.78
CA ARG A 70 12.80 4.27 -8.77
C ARG A 70 12.41 3.24 -9.82
N LEU A 71 11.66 2.21 -9.41
CA LEU A 71 11.13 1.22 -10.36
C LEU A 71 10.15 1.88 -11.35
N CYS A 72 9.28 2.77 -10.87
CA CYS A 72 8.37 3.54 -11.72
C CYS A 72 9.12 4.39 -12.74
N ASP A 73 10.18 5.09 -12.32
CA ASP A 73 10.99 5.93 -13.22
C ASP A 73 11.70 5.12 -14.31
N ARG A 74 12.13 3.90 -14.00
CA ARG A 74 12.91 3.05 -14.93
C ARG A 74 12.05 2.20 -15.85
N PHE A 75 10.98 1.62 -15.34
CA PHE A 75 10.16 0.62 -16.05
C PHE A 75 8.79 1.16 -16.49
N GLY A 76 8.42 2.38 -16.05
CA GLY A 76 7.11 2.97 -16.29
C GLY A 76 6.07 2.53 -15.26
N LEU A 77 4.93 3.21 -15.28
CA LEU A 77 3.87 3.03 -14.28
C LEU A 77 3.18 1.66 -14.39
N GLN A 78 2.83 1.26 -15.61
CA GLN A 78 2.11 0.01 -15.88
C GLN A 78 2.93 -1.22 -15.47
N ARG A 79 4.20 -1.30 -15.89
CA ARG A 79 5.04 -2.47 -15.61
C ARG A 79 5.33 -2.60 -14.12
N THR A 80 5.55 -1.48 -13.44
CA THR A 80 5.77 -1.47 -11.98
C THR A 80 4.54 -1.94 -11.22
N HIS A 81 3.34 -1.51 -11.63
CA HIS A 81 2.10 -1.96 -11.02
C HIS A 81 1.84 -3.47 -11.22
N ILE A 82 2.08 -3.99 -12.43
CA ILE A 82 1.98 -5.43 -12.72
C ILE A 82 2.99 -6.22 -11.87
N PHE A 83 4.23 -5.74 -11.78
CA PHE A 83 5.24 -6.36 -10.94
C PHE A 83 4.83 -6.39 -9.46
N GLY A 84 4.30 -5.28 -8.94
CA GLY A 84 3.83 -5.19 -7.56
C GLY A 84 2.67 -6.14 -7.25
N THR A 85 1.64 -6.14 -8.09
CA THR A 85 0.45 -7.01 -7.93
C THR A 85 0.79 -8.50 -8.03
N LEU A 86 1.66 -8.89 -8.97
CA LEU A 86 2.17 -10.26 -9.06
C LEU A 86 3.00 -10.63 -7.83
N THR A 87 3.84 -9.73 -7.33
CA THR A 87 4.63 -9.95 -6.11
C THR A 87 3.71 -10.16 -4.90
N CYS A 88 2.64 -9.36 -4.76
CA CYS A 88 1.61 -9.56 -3.73
C CYS A 88 0.90 -10.91 -3.88
N ALA A 89 0.56 -11.33 -5.10
CA ALA A 89 -0.07 -12.63 -5.35
C ALA A 89 0.85 -13.79 -4.93
N VAL A 90 2.14 -13.74 -5.30
CA VAL A 90 3.14 -14.74 -4.90
C VAL A 90 3.33 -14.73 -3.38
N ALA A 91 3.37 -13.56 -2.74
CA ALA A 91 3.46 -13.43 -1.28
C ALA A 91 2.29 -14.10 -0.56
N LEU A 92 1.06 -13.89 -1.02
CA LEU A 92 -0.12 -14.52 -0.43
C LEU A 92 -0.18 -16.02 -0.72
N LEU A 93 0.19 -16.45 -1.93
CA LEU A 93 0.21 -17.86 -2.30
C LEU A 93 1.25 -18.64 -1.47
N SER A 94 2.46 -18.10 -1.35
CA SER A 94 3.51 -18.68 -0.50
C SER A 94 3.13 -18.66 0.98
N SER A 95 2.45 -17.60 1.44
CA SER A 95 1.90 -17.54 2.81
C SER A 95 0.87 -18.65 3.07
N SER A 96 0.13 -19.11 2.05
CA SER A 96 -0.85 -20.21 2.19
C SER A 96 -0.20 -21.57 2.50
N TRP A 97 1.07 -21.75 2.13
CA TRP A 97 1.87 -22.94 2.39
C TRP A 97 2.81 -22.77 3.59
N ALA A 98 2.77 -21.63 4.28
CA ALA A 98 3.62 -21.40 5.43
C ALA A 98 3.26 -22.38 6.57
N THR A 99 4.21 -23.25 6.91
CA THR A 99 4.12 -24.20 8.04
C THR A 99 4.78 -23.66 9.31
N SER A 100 5.51 -22.56 9.22
CA SER A 100 6.21 -21.92 10.34
C SER A 100 5.99 -20.41 10.31
N ASN A 101 5.91 -19.81 11.50
CA ASN A 101 5.79 -18.36 11.68
C ASN A 101 6.96 -17.59 11.06
N ALA A 102 8.18 -18.16 11.08
CA ALA A 102 9.35 -17.54 10.45
C ALA A 102 9.18 -17.41 8.92
N ILE A 103 8.56 -18.40 8.29
CA ILE A 103 8.24 -18.36 6.85
C ILE A 103 7.17 -17.31 6.59
N LEU A 104 6.20 -17.17 7.49
CA LEU A 104 5.14 -16.16 7.38
C LEU A 104 5.70 -14.73 7.51
N TYR A 105 6.69 -14.49 8.38
CA TYR A 105 7.39 -13.20 8.44
C TYR A 105 8.05 -12.84 7.11
N PHE A 106 8.74 -13.79 6.48
CA PHE A 106 9.42 -13.50 5.22
C PHE A 106 8.43 -13.31 4.06
N THR A 107 7.46 -14.21 3.94
CA THR A 107 6.48 -14.20 2.84
C THR A 107 5.46 -13.08 2.99
N TYR A 108 4.79 -12.97 4.15
CA TYR A 108 3.75 -11.96 4.35
C TYR A 108 4.32 -10.59 4.70
N SER A 109 5.41 -10.47 5.46
CA SER A 109 5.91 -9.13 5.79
C SER A 109 6.81 -8.56 4.70
N VAL A 110 7.90 -9.26 4.36
CA VAL A 110 8.90 -8.72 3.44
C VAL A 110 8.36 -8.71 2.00
N LEU A 111 7.91 -9.86 1.51
CA LEU A 111 7.51 -9.99 0.11
C LEU A 111 6.21 -9.22 -0.21
N PHE A 112 5.19 -9.31 0.66
CA PHE A 112 3.97 -8.52 0.47
C PHE A 112 4.24 -7.02 0.61
N GLY A 113 5.06 -6.61 1.58
CA GLY A 113 5.42 -5.19 1.77
C GLY A 113 6.10 -4.59 0.54
N LEU A 114 7.03 -5.33 -0.08
CA LEU A 114 7.67 -4.95 -1.35
C LEU A 114 6.66 -4.82 -2.49
N GLY A 115 5.70 -5.74 -2.58
CA GLY A 115 4.62 -5.68 -3.56
C GLY A 115 3.72 -4.47 -3.34
N MET A 116 3.34 -4.19 -2.09
CA MET A 116 2.46 -3.07 -1.72
C MET A 116 3.02 -1.73 -2.15
N SER A 117 4.28 -1.45 -1.87
CA SER A 117 4.91 -0.18 -2.23
C SER A 117 4.97 0.01 -3.75
N SER A 118 5.23 -1.08 -4.48
CA SER A 118 5.25 -1.11 -5.95
C SER A 118 3.88 -0.91 -6.59
N VAL A 119 2.78 -1.19 -5.88
CA VAL A 119 1.41 -0.87 -6.31
C VAL A 119 1.02 0.55 -5.94
N PHE A 120 1.41 1.00 -4.74
CA PHE A 120 1.08 2.33 -4.21
C PHE A 120 1.66 3.46 -5.07
N MET A 121 2.96 3.41 -5.37
CA MET A 121 3.64 4.48 -6.12
C MET A 121 3.02 4.79 -7.50
N PRO A 122 2.78 3.81 -8.39
CA PRO A 122 2.20 4.11 -9.70
C PRO A 122 0.78 4.68 -9.63
N CYS A 123 -0.01 4.34 -8.60
CA CYS A 123 -1.35 4.91 -8.41
C CYS A 123 -1.29 6.43 -8.18
N PHE A 124 -0.38 6.90 -7.32
CA PHE A 124 -0.23 8.33 -7.04
C PHE A 124 0.47 9.09 -8.18
N LEU A 125 1.47 8.48 -8.81
CA LEU A 125 2.14 9.08 -9.97
C LEU A 125 1.19 9.21 -11.17
N ALA A 126 0.31 8.22 -11.40
CA ALA A 126 -0.72 8.32 -12.43
C ALA A 126 -1.65 9.51 -12.15
N VAL A 127 -2.19 9.67 -10.95
CA VAL A 127 -3.06 10.82 -10.64
C VAL A 127 -2.34 12.16 -10.80
N ALA A 128 -1.08 12.24 -10.37
CA ALA A 128 -0.27 13.46 -10.51
C ALA A 128 -0.04 13.86 -11.98
N LYS A 129 0.12 12.87 -12.87
CA LYS A 129 0.27 13.10 -14.32
C LYS A 129 -1.06 13.43 -14.99
N TYR A 130 -2.15 12.75 -14.62
CA TYR A 130 -3.41 12.78 -15.36
C TYR A 130 -4.30 13.98 -15.05
N PHE A 131 -4.18 14.56 -13.85
CA PHE A 131 -4.94 15.71 -13.40
C PHE A 131 -4.05 16.94 -13.31
N ARG A 132 -4.59 18.15 -13.56
CA ARG A 132 -3.91 19.43 -13.20
C ARG A 132 -4.82 20.29 -12.33
N ARG A 133 -6.07 20.54 -12.77
CA ARG A 133 -7.01 21.39 -12.04
C ARG A 133 -7.68 20.68 -10.87
N HIS A 134 -7.94 19.38 -11.00
CA HIS A 134 -8.66 18.58 -9.99
C HIS A 134 -7.75 17.61 -9.22
N ARG A 135 -6.44 17.91 -9.12
CA ARG A 135 -5.44 17.05 -8.47
C ARG A 135 -5.79 16.70 -7.03
N CYS A 136 -6.17 17.70 -6.21
CA CYS A 136 -6.47 17.47 -4.80
C CYS A 136 -7.67 16.54 -4.61
N SER A 137 -8.71 16.69 -5.44
CA SER A 137 -9.90 15.83 -5.40
C SER A 137 -9.57 14.39 -5.82
N ALA A 138 -8.78 14.22 -6.88
CA ALA A 138 -8.37 12.91 -7.36
C ALA A 138 -7.44 12.19 -6.35
N VAL A 139 -6.49 12.90 -5.76
CA VAL A 139 -5.64 12.37 -4.68
C VAL A 139 -6.49 12.00 -3.46
N GLY A 140 -7.44 12.86 -3.07
CA GLY A 140 -8.40 12.58 -1.99
C GLY A 140 -9.17 11.28 -2.22
N MET A 141 -9.66 11.05 -3.44
CA MET A 141 -10.34 9.82 -3.83
C MET A 141 -9.44 8.58 -3.69
N VAL A 142 -8.22 8.63 -4.22
CA VAL A 142 -7.25 7.52 -4.10
C VAL A 142 -6.91 7.23 -2.64
N THR A 143 -6.79 8.26 -1.80
CA THR A 143 -6.53 8.09 -0.35
C THR A 143 -7.74 7.58 0.43
N ALA A 144 -8.96 7.81 -0.05
CA ALA A 144 -10.17 7.27 0.55
C ALA A 144 -10.38 5.79 0.21
N GLY A 145 -9.83 5.31 -0.91
CA GLY A 145 -9.91 3.93 -1.38
C GLY A 145 -9.58 2.87 -0.32
N PRO A 146 -8.44 2.94 0.39
CA PRO A 146 -8.09 2.03 1.47
C PRO A 146 -9.16 1.90 2.56
N ALA A 147 -9.75 3.02 3.02
CA ALA A 147 -10.76 3.02 4.06
C ALA A 147 -12.04 2.30 3.59
N ALA A 148 -12.52 2.64 2.40
CA ALA A 148 -13.69 1.99 1.80
C ALA A 148 -13.42 0.49 1.56
N GLY A 149 -12.23 0.14 1.09
CA GLY A 149 -11.86 -1.25 0.85
C GLY A 149 -11.78 -2.08 2.13
N VAL A 150 -11.35 -1.51 3.26
CA VAL A 150 -11.31 -2.23 4.56
C VAL A 150 -12.73 -2.55 5.04
N LEU A 151 -13.68 -1.64 4.87
CA LEU A 151 -15.08 -1.87 5.27
C LEU A 151 -15.70 -3.06 4.54
N VAL A 152 -15.33 -3.28 3.28
CA VAL A 152 -15.79 -4.42 2.48
C VAL A 152 -14.94 -5.67 2.74
N MET A 153 -13.61 -5.51 2.78
CA MET A 153 -12.66 -6.61 2.90
C MET A 153 -12.73 -7.28 4.27
N GLY A 154 -12.93 -6.53 5.36
CA GLY A 154 -12.98 -7.09 6.72
C GLY A 154 -14.05 -8.19 6.89
N PRO A 155 -15.35 -7.87 6.67
CA PRO A 155 -16.42 -8.86 6.74
C PRO A 155 -16.27 -9.99 5.72
N SER A 156 -15.85 -9.65 4.49
CA SER A 156 -15.62 -10.63 3.42
C SER A 156 -14.54 -11.63 3.80
N LEU A 157 -13.44 -11.16 4.39
CA LEU A 157 -12.34 -11.99 4.83
C LEU A 157 -12.73 -12.87 6.02
N GLN A 158 -13.50 -12.32 6.97
CA GLN A 158 -14.03 -13.10 8.10
C GLN A 158 -14.95 -14.23 7.60
N ALA A 159 -15.87 -13.94 6.69
CA ALA A 159 -16.76 -14.94 6.10
C ALA A 159 -15.96 -16.02 5.35
N LEU A 160 -14.94 -15.61 4.59
CA LEU A 160 -14.09 -16.53 3.84
C LEU A 160 -13.29 -17.45 4.76
N VAL A 161 -12.69 -16.89 5.82
CA VAL A 161 -11.94 -17.66 6.82
C VAL A 161 -12.85 -18.65 7.55
N ASN A 162 -14.08 -18.27 7.87
CA ASN A 162 -15.04 -19.17 8.52
C ASN A 162 -15.49 -20.32 7.61
N ALA A 163 -15.63 -20.07 6.30
CA ALA A 163 -16.11 -21.07 5.35
C ALA A 163 -15.04 -22.05 4.86
N VAL A 164 -13.84 -21.54 4.51
CA VAL A 164 -12.79 -22.35 3.86
C VAL A 164 -11.47 -22.37 4.63
N GLY A 165 -11.37 -21.65 5.75
CA GLY A 165 -10.13 -21.51 6.52
C GLY A 165 -9.16 -20.49 5.94
N TRP A 166 -8.17 -20.11 6.75
CA TRP A 166 -7.23 -19.03 6.41
C TRP A 166 -6.29 -19.36 5.24
N ARG A 167 -5.88 -20.64 5.09
CA ARG A 167 -5.00 -21.07 3.99
C ARG A 167 -5.67 -20.91 2.64
N HIS A 168 -6.93 -21.36 2.52
CA HIS A 168 -7.69 -21.20 1.28
C HIS A 168 -8.10 -19.74 1.04
N ALA A 169 -8.38 -18.98 2.10
CA ALA A 169 -8.62 -17.54 1.99
C ALA A 169 -7.45 -16.80 1.34
N TYR A 170 -6.20 -17.09 1.74
CA TYR A 170 -5.00 -16.52 1.11
C TYR A 170 -4.81 -16.93 -0.35
N ARG A 171 -5.18 -18.16 -0.72
CA ARG A 171 -5.16 -18.58 -2.14
C ARG A 171 -6.18 -17.81 -2.97
N ILE A 172 -7.40 -17.63 -2.45
CA ILE A 172 -8.45 -16.87 -3.14
C ILE A 172 -8.01 -15.41 -3.30
N LEU A 173 -7.46 -14.80 -2.24
CA LEU A 173 -6.90 -13.45 -2.32
C LEU A 173 -5.77 -13.37 -3.35
N SER A 174 -4.88 -14.37 -3.46
CA SER A 174 -3.83 -14.38 -4.48
C SER A 174 -4.39 -14.31 -5.91
N VAL A 175 -5.50 -15.01 -6.18
CA VAL A 175 -6.19 -14.95 -7.49
C VAL A 175 -6.75 -13.54 -7.72
N VAL A 176 -7.33 -12.92 -6.69
CA VAL A 176 -7.84 -11.53 -6.79
C VAL A 176 -6.72 -10.55 -7.14
N PHE A 177 -5.49 -10.73 -6.60
CA PHE A 177 -4.34 -9.90 -6.99
C PHE A 177 -3.83 -10.17 -8.41
N VAL A 178 -3.94 -11.41 -8.90
CA VAL A 178 -3.66 -11.70 -10.31
C VAL A 178 -4.69 -11.02 -11.21
N LEU A 179 -5.97 -11.04 -10.83
CA LEU A 179 -7.02 -10.34 -11.56
C LEU A 179 -6.85 -8.81 -11.51
N SER A 180 -6.36 -8.27 -10.40
CA SER A 180 -6.09 -6.84 -10.27
C SER A 180 -4.96 -6.35 -11.19
N CYS A 181 -4.16 -7.25 -11.78
CA CYS A 181 -3.25 -6.89 -12.87
C CYS A 181 -3.99 -6.25 -14.06
N ALA A 182 -5.24 -6.64 -14.31
CA ALA A 182 -6.06 -6.04 -15.38
C ALA A 182 -6.37 -4.56 -15.11
N LEU A 183 -6.44 -4.14 -13.85
CA LEU A 183 -6.60 -2.74 -13.45
C LEU A 183 -5.40 -1.87 -13.83
N SER A 184 -4.28 -2.48 -14.26
CA SER A 184 -3.10 -1.77 -14.75
C SER A 184 -3.23 -1.30 -16.20
N TRP A 185 -4.19 -1.82 -16.96
CA TRP A 185 -4.38 -1.47 -18.37
C TRP A 185 -4.50 0.03 -18.66
N PRO A 186 -5.26 0.83 -17.88
CA PRO A 186 -5.34 2.27 -18.08
C PRO A 186 -4.09 3.04 -17.65
N PHE A 187 -3.14 2.42 -16.93
CA PHE A 187 -1.84 3.03 -16.63
C PHE A 187 -0.84 3.00 -17.79
N ARG A 188 -1.26 2.50 -18.96
CA ARG A 188 -0.43 2.49 -20.15
C ARG A 188 0.01 3.92 -20.46
N GLU A 189 1.31 4.15 -20.35
CA GLU A 189 1.95 5.40 -20.74
C GLU A 189 1.75 5.59 -22.25
N GLU A 190 0.80 6.44 -22.62
CA GLU A 190 0.84 7.12 -23.91
C GLU A 190 1.95 8.16 -23.80
N ALA A 191 2.95 8.06 -24.69
CA ALA A 191 4.08 8.99 -24.71
C ALA A 191 3.53 10.42 -24.83
N PRO A 192 3.96 11.37 -23.97
CA PRO A 192 3.50 12.74 -24.08
C PRO A 192 3.99 13.33 -25.39
N ASP A 193 3.06 13.76 -26.22
CA ASP A 193 3.26 14.55 -27.42
C ASP A 193 3.92 15.90 -27.07
N ASN A 194 4.82 16.33 -27.95
CA ASN A 194 5.88 17.33 -27.74
C ASN A 194 5.43 18.68 -27.14
N GLU A 195 4.15 19.06 -27.21
CA GLU A 195 3.65 20.31 -26.62
C GLU A 195 3.57 20.28 -25.08
N THR A 196 3.38 19.10 -24.48
CA THR A 196 3.42 18.95 -23.01
C THR A 196 4.87 18.98 -22.50
N HIS A 197 5.83 18.71 -23.39
CA HIS A 197 7.25 18.84 -23.09
C HIS A 197 7.59 20.32 -22.86
N ASP A 198 7.12 21.24 -23.70
CA ASP A 198 7.38 22.68 -23.57
C ASP A 198 6.73 23.31 -22.34
N ALA A 199 5.52 22.88 -21.96
CA ALA A 199 4.87 23.38 -20.73
C ALA A 199 5.48 22.82 -19.43
N MET A 200 6.10 21.63 -19.47
CA MET A 200 6.89 21.08 -18.35
C MET A 200 8.36 21.54 -18.39
N VAL A 201 8.87 21.96 -19.55
CA VAL A 201 10.21 22.53 -19.75
C VAL A 201 10.21 24.00 -19.29
N HIS A 202 9.19 24.80 -19.56
CA HIS A 202 9.14 26.18 -19.07
C HIS A 202 8.98 26.30 -17.54
N ASP A 203 8.29 25.38 -16.87
CA ASP A 203 8.26 25.33 -15.39
C ASP A 203 9.59 24.83 -14.80
N LYS A 204 10.38 24.07 -15.57
CA LYS A 204 11.70 23.55 -15.18
C LYS A 204 12.86 24.51 -15.52
N GLU A 205 12.76 25.31 -16.58
CA GLU A 205 13.79 26.26 -17.02
C GLU A 205 13.99 27.41 -16.03
N GLY A 206 12.95 27.76 -15.25
CA GLY A 206 13.08 28.74 -14.17
C GLY A 206 13.83 28.24 -12.93
N LYS A 207 14.09 26.93 -12.80
CA LYS A 207 14.63 26.33 -11.57
C LYS A 207 15.82 25.39 -11.70
N ASN A 208 16.24 24.96 -12.89
CA ASN A 208 17.44 24.13 -13.04
C ASN A 208 18.13 24.30 -14.40
N ARG A 209 19.15 25.16 -14.45
CA ARG A 209 20.26 24.96 -15.39
C ARG A 209 21.17 23.87 -14.81
N GLU A 210 21.05 22.65 -15.33
CA GLU A 210 22.17 21.78 -15.75
C GLU A 210 21.65 20.43 -16.32
N GLN A 211 22.11 20.15 -17.55
CA GLN A 211 21.92 18.99 -18.45
C GLN A 211 22.62 17.69 -17.94
N PRO A 212 22.70 16.58 -18.72
CA PRO A 212 21.72 15.82 -19.50
C PRO A 212 21.72 14.32 -19.13
N ALA A 213 20.92 13.54 -19.85
CA ALA A 213 20.67 12.11 -19.72
C ALA A 213 21.90 11.19 -19.91
N ASN A 214 22.78 11.06 -18.92
CA ASN A 214 23.66 9.89 -18.76
C ASN A 214 24.36 9.90 -17.38
N ARG A 215 23.70 9.46 -16.30
CA ARG A 215 24.40 9.25 -15.02
C ARG A 215 24.08 7.89 -14.41
N LYS A 216 25.13 7.09 -14.31
CA LYS A 216 25.24 5.79 -13.63
C LYS A 216 24.34 5.67 -12.41
N CYS A 217 23.67 4.51 -12.33
CA CYS A 217 22.89 4.01 -11.20
C CYS A 217 23.67 4.13 -9.88
N ARG A 218 23.40 5.19 -9.11
CA ARG A 218 23.70 5.23 -7.68
C ARG A 218 22.40 5.46 -6.91
N PRO A 219 22.21 4.79 -5.76
CA PRO A 219 21.10 5.12 -4.87
C PRO A 219 21.32 6.57 -4.40
N ASP A 220 20.50 7.48 -4.91
CA ASP A 220 20.64 8.89 -4.60
C ASP A 220 19.88 9.16 -3.30
N PHE A 221 20.58 9.00 -2.17
CA PHE A 221 20.08 9.34 -0.83
C PHE A 221 19.94 10.85 -0.61
N THR A 222 20.21 11.67 -1.63
CA THR A 222 20.06 13.13 -1.60
C THR A 222 18.61 13.57 -1.33
N VAL A 223 17.62 12.70 -1.59
CA VAL A 223 16.21 12.93 -1.22
C VAL A 223 16.01 12.95 0.31
N CYS A 224 16.74 12.12 1.07
CA CYS A 224 16.75 12.16 2.54
C CYS A 224 17.55 13.36 3.11
N ARG A 225 18.13 14.18 2.23
CA ARG A 225 18.83 15.42 2.60
C ARG A 225 17.92 16.65 2.45
N ILE A 226 16.72 16.49 1.88
CA ILE A 226 15.69 17.53 1.83
C ILE A 226 15.04 17.60 3.21
N PRO A 227 15.21 18.69 3.97
CA PRO A 227 14.75 18.76 5.35
C PRO A 227 13.24 18.57 5.47
N ALA A 228 12.45 19.07 4.52
CA ALA A 228 10.99 18.87 4.50
C ALA A 228 10.58 17.39 4.33
N PHE A 229 11.31 16.63 3.50
CA PHE A 229 11.03 15.20 3.28
C PHE A 229 11.42 14.37 4.50
N THR A 230 12.60 14.64 5.08
CA THR A 230 13.10 13.95 6.26
C THR A 230 12.27 14.27 7.50
N ILE A 231 11.90 15.54 7.71
CA ILE A 231 10.98 15.94 8.78
C ILE A 231 9.61 15.28 8.56
N GLY A 232 9.11 15.21 7.32
CA GLY A 232 7.87 14.51 7.00
C GLY A 232 7.93 13.01 7.31
N LEU A 233 9.04 12.34 6.98
CA LEU A 233 9.26 10.92 7.26
C LEU A 233 9.32 10.66 8.78
N PHE A 234 10.11 11.45 9.51
CA PHE A 234 10.21 11.35 10.96
C PHE A 234 8.87 11.69 11.65
N SER A 235 8.17 12.72 11.17
CA SER A 235 6.84 13.10 11.66
C SER A 235 5.82 11.99 11.44
N MET A 236 5.82 11.35 10.28
CA MET A 236 4.90 10.25 9.96
C MET A 236 5.22 8.99 10.78
N CYS A 237 6.50 8.71 11.04
CA CYS A 237 6.91 7.66 11.99
C CYS A 237 6.47 7.97 13.43
N PHE A 238 6.67 9.20 13.91
CA PHE A 238 6.25 9.64 15.25
C PHE A 238 4.73 9.64 15.40
N ALA A 239 4.01 10.15 14.39
CA ALA A 239 2.55 10.13 14.35
C ALA A 239 2.00 8.70 14.27
N GLY A 240 2.68 7.79 13.56
CA GLY A 240 2.34 6.37 13.54
C GLY A 240 2.43 5.74 14.94
N ILE A 241 3.54 5.95 15.65
CA ILE A 241 3.69 5.47 17.04
C ILE A 241 2.61 6.10 17.94
N GLY A 242 2.35 7.40 17.80
CA GLY A 242 1.35 8.15 18.55
C GLY A 242 -0.10 7.76 18.25
N HIS A 243 -0.41 7.28 17.04
CA HIS A 243 -1.77 6.88 16.65
C HIS A 243 -2.07 5.42 17.02
N PHE A 244 -1.09 4.52 16.94
CA PHE A 244 -1.27 3.09 17.25
C PHE A 244 -1.02 2.72 18.72
N SER A 245 -0.27 3.52 19.48
CA SER A 245 -0.03 3.28 20.92
C SER A 245 -1.29 3.45 21.81
N PRO A 246 -2.11 4.52 21.66
CA PRO A 246 -3.27 4.75 22.52
C PRO A 246 -4.33 3.63 22.48
N PRO A 247 -4.72 3.08 21.32
CA PRO A 247 -5.68 1.98 21.26
C PRO A 247 -5.22 0.72 21.99
N ILE A 248 -3.92 0.41 21.97
CA ILE A 248 -3.33 -0.77 22.61
C ILE A 248 -3.43 -0.63 24.14
N HIS A 249 -3.17 0.56 24.67
CA HIS A 249 -3.28 0.84 26.11
C HIS A 249 -4.73 1.01 26.58
N LEU A 250 -5.60 1.62 25.78
CA LEU A 250 -7.03 1.76 26.07
C LEU A 250 -7.73 0.41 26.22
N VAL A 251 -7.42 -0.56 25.36
CA VAL A 251 -7.96 -1.92 25.47
C VAL A 251 -7.53 -2.57 26.78
N ARG A 252 -6.27 -2.42 27.20
CA ARG A 252 -5.75 -2.95 28.48
C ARG A 252 -6.40 -2.29 29.70
N ILE A 253 -6.62 -0.97 29.64
CA ILE A 253 -7.26 -0.22 30.72
C ILE A 253 -8.75 -0.57 30.82
N SER A 254 -9.46 -0.72 29.70
CA SER A 254 -10.88 -1.09 29.70
C SER A 254 -11.12 -2.48 30.32
N MET A 255 -10.31 -3.48 29.98
CA MET A 255 -10.44 -4.83 30.55
C MET A 255 -10.15 -4.88 32.05
N THR A 256 -9.18 -4.10 32.52
CA THR A 256 -8.87 -3.98 33.95
C THR A 256 -10.05 -3.34 34.68
N SER A 257 -10.64 -2.28 34.14
CA SER A 257 -11.79 -1.60 34.74
C SER A 257 -13.04 -2.51 34.79
N THR A 258 -13.31 -3.30 33.75
CA THR A 258 -14.43 -4.26 33.75
C THR A 258 -14.24 -5.40 34.75
N LYS A 259 -13.00 -5.88 34.96
CA LYS A 259 -12.71 -6.90 35.98
C LYS A 259 -12.89 -6.36 37.40
N THR A 260 -12.41 -5.14 37.67
CA THR A 260 -12.59 -4.48 38.97
C THR A 260 -14.06 -4.23 39.26
N PHE A 261 -14.83 -3.77 38.27
CA PHE A 261 -16.27 -3.54 38.41
C PHE A 261 -17.05 -4.84 38.71
N LYS A 262 -16.74 -5.96 38.04
CA LYS A 262 -17.36 -7.27 38.34
C LYS A 262 -17.01 -7.78 39.75
N LEU A 263 -15.80 -7.52 40.25
CA LEU A 263 -15.39 -7.89 41.60
C LEU A 263 -16.07 -7.03 42.69
N SER A 264 -16.45 -5.80 42.37
CA SER A 264 -17.18 -4.91 43.29
C SER A 264 -18.68 -5.19 43.37
N VAL A 265 -19.29 -5.82 42.35
CA VAL A 265 -20.73 -6.14 42.31
C VAL A 265 -21.06 -7.52 42.90
N VAL A 266 -20.06 -8.40 43.06
CA VAL A 266 -20.21 -9.76 43.62
C VAL A 266 -19.93 -9.80 45.14
N ARG A 267 -19.64 -8.66 45.75
CA ARG A 267 -19.47 -8.49 47.21
C ARG A 267 -20.69 -7.77 47.78
#